data_AF-A0AAD4EKQ2-F1
#
_entry.id   AF-A0AAD4EKQ2-F1
#
_cell.length_a   1.000
_cell.length_b   1.000
_cell.length_c   1.000
_cell.angle_alpha   90.00
_cell.angle_beta   90.00
_cell.angle_gamma   90.00
#
_symmetry.space_group_name_H-M   'P 1'
#
loop_
_entity.id
_entity.type
_entity.pdbx_description
1 polymer ?
#
loop_
_entity_poly.entity_id
_entity_poly.type
_entity_poly.pdbx_seq_one_letter_code
_entity_poly.pdbx_strand_id
1 'polypeptide(L)'
;MVYAVPLIIFMDDVSGNVSKQWNKHHAIYMSNANLPREMLEKEFFVMKDSLHKAAESGIVMWDCRDEEEVMLIPSGLFLAGDNPMQAEECSHAGLNCNYFCRTCDVGGTKEYKASEEGYNSIFKSGNLRTPEKTTEDIQHQFEAAMKSGATTKVQSAVSSTGIRDSTLASILESLVELGKKLRKRGAGLPATAKSEVTAMLEKEFEELLQGATLNDAMNLLLGMNGINMHLDTPTEILHTILLGVVKYFWGQSVFLLEKAKFLHIFQSCLESVDKDGLNAPSLNADYICHYKGSLIGKHFKSLAQVMPFLVYDLVPQTVVNGCLHNQAIFSPVTSMSQSPQ
;
A
#
# COMPACT_ATOMS: atom_id res chain seq x y z
N MET A 1 7.72 -18.75 31.76
CA MET A 1 6.95 -17.51 31.48
C MET A 1 6.32 -17.51 30.08
N VAL A 2 5.36 -16.63 29.75
CA VAL A 2 4.78 -16.49 28.39
C VAL A 2 4.99 -15.07 27.87
N TYR A 3 5.53 -14.93 26.66
CA TYR A 3 5.82 -13.66 26.01
C TYR A 3 5.04 -13.51 24.70
N ALA A 4 4.36 -12.37 24.54
CA ALA A 4 3.77 -11.98 23.26
C ALA A 4 4.86 -11.41 22.33
N VAL A 5 4.88 -11.85 21.08
CA VAL A 5 5.85 -11.43 20.07
C VAL A 5 5.11 -10.77 18.89
N PRO A 6 4.79 -9.47 18.99
CA PRO A 6 4.19 -8.74 17.90
C PRO A 6 5.15 -8.67 16.70
N LEU A 7 4.66 -9.03 15.52
CA LEU A 7 5.43 -9.07 14.28
C LEU A 7 4.98 -7.97 13.32
N ILE A 8 5.91 -7.13 12.90
CA ILE A 8 5.74 -6.26 11.73
C ILE A 8 6.07 -7.11 10.52
N ILE A 9 5.08 -7.36 9.67
CA ILE A 9 5.23 -8.16 8.46
C ILE A 9 5.43 -7.19 7.30
N PHE A 10 6.47 -7.37 6.50
CA PHE A 10 6.70 -6.56 5.30
C PHE A 10 6.70 -7.46 4.08
N MET A 11 5.85 -7.14 3.11
CA MET A 11 5.79 -7.84 1.82
C MET A 11 6.17 -6.88 0.70
N ASP A 12 6.99 -7.33 -0.23
CA ASP A 12 7.37 -6.52 -1.40
C ASP A 12 7.64 -7.37 -2.64
N ASP A 13 7.47 -6.70 -3.77
CA ASP A 13 7.66 -7.18 -5.13
C ASP A 13 9.12 -7.02 -5.56
N VAL A 14 9.89 -8.10 -5.48
CA VAL A 14 11.28 -8.10 -5.94
C VAL A 14 11.42 -8.78 -7.30
N SER A 15 12.28 -8.22 -8.15
CA SER A 15 12.66 -8.85 -9.42
C SER A 15 13.71 -9.92 -9.16
N GLY A 16 13.41 -11.17 -9.48
CA GLY A 16 14.39 -12.27 -9.43
C GLY A 16 15.43 -12.24 -10.54
N ASN A 17 15.25 -11.40 -11.57
CA ASN A 17 16.15 -11.33 -12.72
C ASN A 17 17.08 -10.12 -12.66
N VAL A 18 18.36 -10.36 -12.99
CA VAL A 18 19.41 -9.32 -13.06
C VAL A 18 19.42 -8.58 -14.41
N SER A 19 18.88 -9.15 -15.51
CA SER A 19 19.19 -8.63 -16.85
C SER A 19 18.04 -8.47 -17.87
N LYS A 20 16.85 -9.08 -17.73
CA LYS A 20 15.60 -8.72 -18.46
C LYS A 20 14.40 -9.59 -18.09
N GLN A 21 13.22 -8.98 -18.28
CA GLN A 21 11.85 -9.42 -17.93
C GLN A 21 11.62 -9.57 -16.41
N TRP A 22 10.57 -8.88 -15.94
CA TRP A 22 10.18 -8.80 -14.54
C TRP A 22 9.61 -10.17 -14.11
N ASN A 23 10.39 -10.94 -13.34
CA ASN A 23 9.93 -12.18 -12.71
C ASN A 23 9.51 -11.86 -11.28
N LYS A 24 8.19 -11.88 -11.02
CA LYS A 24 7.59 -11.58 -9.71
C LYS A 24 8.08 -12.56 -8.67
N HIS A 25 8.85 -12.08 -7.71
CA HIS A 25 9.06 -12.77 -6.46
C HIS A 25 8.49 -11.90 -5.34
N HIS A 26 7.63 -12.49 -4.53
CA HIS A 26 7.22 -11.88 -3.28
C HIS A 26 8.29 -12.20 -2.23
N ALA A 27 8.89 -11.16 -1.67
CA ALA A 27 9.73 -11.28 -0.49
C ALA A 27 8.90 -10.89 0.73
N ILE A 28 8.89 -11.76 1.74
CA ILE A 28 8.19 -11.51 3.01
C ILE A 28 9.26 -11.48 4.12
N TYR A 29 9.28 -10.37 4.85
CA TYR A 29 10.15 -10.13 5.99
C TYR A 29 9.29 -9.96 7.23
N MET A 30 9.83 -10.35 8.38
CA MET A 30 9.14 -10.22 9.67
C MET A 30 10.10 -9.68 10.70
N SER A 31 9.66 -8.63 11.40
CA SER A 31 10.44 -7.96 12.44
C SER A 31 9.70 -8.05 13.77
N ASN A 32 10.42 -8.40 14.84
CA ASN A 32 9.86 -8.41 16.19
C ASN A 32 9.72 -6.97 16.72
N ALA A 33 8.49 -6.50 16.91
CA ALA A 33 8.20 -5.14 17.34
C ALA A 33 8.61 -4.85 18.80
N ASN A 34 8.93 -5.87 19.59
CA ASN A 34 9.49 -5.69 20.93
C ASN A 34 10.98 -5.34 20.91
N LEU A 35 11.66 -5.44 19.76
CA LEU A 35 13.09 -5.15 19.67
C LEU A 35 13.34 -3.67 19.38
N PRO A 36 14.35 -3.06 20.03
CA PRO A 36 14.79 -1.72 19.66
C PRO A 36 15.35 -1.73 18.23
N ARG A 37 15.23 -0.60 17.54
CA ARG A 37 15.65 -0.45 16.12
C ARG A 37 17.09 -0.92 15.87
N GLU A 38 18.01 -0.59 16.76
CA GLU A 38 19.42 -1.00 16.67
C GLU A 38 19.62 -2.54 16.61
N MET A 39 18.65 -3.30 17.12
CA MET A 39 18.65 -4.77 17.06
C MET A 39 17.97 -5.30 15.80
N LEU A 40 16.99 -4.59 15.25
CA LEU A 40 16.34 -4.94 13.98
C LEU A 40 17.28 -4.82 12.77
N GLU A 41 18.27 -3.94 12.85
CA GLU A 41 19.29 -3.76 11.81
C GLU A 41 20.39 -4.84 11.84
N LYS A 42 20.38 -5.74 12.83
CA LYS A 42 21.33 -6.84 12.93
C LYS A 42 20.74 -8.11 12.31
N GLU A 43 21.58 -8.92 11.67
CA GLU A 43 21.20 -10.21 11.09
C GLU A 43 20.92 -11.26 12.18
N PHE A 44 19.76 -11.14 12.81
CA PHE A 44 19.24 -12.17 13.69
C PHE A 44 17.83 -12.53 13.21
N PHE A 45 17.44 -13.78 13.44
CA PHE A 45 16.10 -14.34 13.26
C PHE A 45 15.79 -14.95 11.87
N VAL A 46 15.70 -16.29 11.88
CA VAL A 46 15.05 -17.11 10.86
C VAL A 46 13.90 -17.84 11.56
N MET A 47 12.64 -17.50 11.23
CA MET A 47 11.53 -18.38 11.59
C MET A 47 11.47 -19.52 10.58
N LYS A 48 11.55 -20.76 11.08
CA LYS A 48 11.52 -21.99 10.27
C LYS A 48 10.12 -22.59 10.14
N ASP A 49 9.21 -22.26 11.06
CA ASP A 49 7.86 -22.83 11.13
C ASP A 49 6.78 -21.87 10.63
N SER A 50 5.60 -22.42 10.29
CA SER A 50 4.43 -21.65 9.90
C SER A 50 3.97 -20.75 11.05
N LEU A 51 3.87 -19.44 10.78
CA LEU A 51 3.44 -18.43 11.75
C LEU A 51 2.09 -18.78 12.39
N HIS A 52 1.15 -19.34 11.62
CA HIS A 52 -0.16 -19.72 12.13
C HIS A 52 -0.07 -20.81 13.21
N LYS A 53 0.72 -21.86 12.96
CA LYS A 53 0.96 -22.91 13.95
C LYS A 53 1.66 -22.36 15.18
N ALA A 54 2.67 -21.52 14.98
CA ALA A 54 3.40 -20.89 16.08
C ALA A 54 2.51 -19.98 16.94
N ALA A 55 1.57 -19.25 16.34
CA ALA A 55 0.61 -18.41 17.06
C ALA A 55 -0.38 -19.24 17.89
N GLU A 56 -0.79 -20.42 17.42
CA GLU A 56 -1.73 -21.30 18.12
C GLU A 56 -1.07 -22.16 19.21
N SER A 57 0.06 -22.81 18.90
CA SER A 57 0.73 -23.72 19.82
C SER A 57 1.75 -23.05 20.73
N GLY A 58 2.17 -21.84 20.39
CA GLY A 58 3.36 -21.22 20.94
C GLY A 58 4.65 -21.90 20.47
N ILE A 59 5.76 -21.21 20.72
CA ILE A 59 7.13 -21.71 20.52
C ILE A 59 7.80 -21.76 21.89
N VAL A 60 8.17 -22.95 22.34
CA VAL A 60 8.93 -23.14 23.58
C VAL A 60 10.41 -22.86 23.31
N MET A 61 11.03 -22.04 24.16
CA MET A 61 12.46 -21.73 24.09
C MET A 61 13.06 -21.48 25.47
N TRP A 62 14.39 -21.44 25.52
CA TRP A 62 15.14 -21.16 26.74
C TRP A 62 15.49 -19.67 26.84
N ASP A 63 15.08 -19.02 27.93
CA ASP A 63 15.51 -17.66 28.25
C ASP A 63 16.86 -17.71 28.98
N CYS A 64 17.92 -17.25 28.31
CA CYS A 64 19.27 -17.28 28.87
C CYS A 64 19.51 -16.22 29.95
N ARG A 65 18.63 -15.22 30.09
CA ARG A 65 18.76 -14.19 31.12
C ARG A 65 18.26 -14.70 32.46
N ASP A 66 17.09 -15.33 32.44
CA ASP A 66 16.39 -15.79 33.65
C ASP A 66 16.58 -17.30 33.90
N GLU A 67 17.31 -17.98 33.01
CA GLU A 67 17.62 -19.42 33.08
C GLU A 67 16.36 -20.30 33.23
N GLU A 68 15.31 -19.99 32.47
CA GLU A 68 14.05 -20.73 32.49
C GLU A 68 13.47 -21.02 31.10
N GLU A 69 12.54 -21.96 31.06
CA GLU A 69 11.74 -22.24 29.87
C GLU A 69 10.62 -21.20 29.72
N VAL A 70 10.53 -20.62 28.52
CA VAL A 70 9.54 -19.61 28.17
C VAL A 70 8.81 -19.98 26.89
N MET A 71 7.56 -19.56 26.78
CA MET A 71 6.74 -19.75 25.59
C MET A 71 6.56 -18.42 24.87
N LEU A 72 6.94 -18.36 23.60
CA LEU A 72 6.67 -17.23 22.72
C LEU A 72 5.35 -17.45 21.96
N ILE A 73 4.50 -16.44 21.94
CA ILE A 73 3.28 -16.40 21.15
C ILE A 73 3.43 -15.29 20.09
N PRO A 74 3.81 -15.62 18.84
CA PRO A 74 3.89 -14.63 17.79
C PRO A 74 2.49 -14.20 17.32
N SER A 75 2.32 -12.92 17.06
CA SER A 75 1.09 -12.34 16.51
C SER A 75 1.43 -11.25 15.51
N GLY A 76 0.77 -11.19 14.36
CA GLY A 76 0.98 -10.06 13.45
C GLY A 76 0.45 -8.77 14.07
N LEU A 77 1.27 -7.72 14.02
CA LEU A 77 0.92 -6.39 14.52
C LEU A 77 0.34 -5.52 13.40
N PHE A 78 1.01 -5.47 12.25
CA PHE A 78 0.53 -4.84 11.02
C PHE A 78 1.33 -5.33 9.80
N LEU A 79 0.77 -5.12 8.61
CA LEU A 79 1.43 -5.37 7.33
C LEU A 79 1.95 -4.05 6.74
N ALA A 80 3.27 -3.91 6.74
CA ALA A 80 3.97 -2.85 6.04
C ALA A 80 4.18 -3.23 4.58
N GLY A 81 4.08 -2.24 3.71
CA GLY A 81 4.32 -2.42 2.28
C GLY A 81 4.28 -1.06 1.60
N ASP A 82 4.66 -1.01 0.33
CA ASP A 82 4.30 0.14 -0.48
C ASP A 82 2.78 0.16 -0.74
N ASN A 83 2.26 1.29 -1.21
CA ASN A 83 0.81 1.43 -1.41
C ASN A 83 0.22 0.45 -2.44
N PRO A 84 0.90 0.13 -3.56
CA PRO A 84 0.49 -0.95 -4.46
C PRO A 84 0.39 -2.32 -3.79
N MET A 85 1.42 -2.77 -3.08
CA MET A 85 1.41 -4.06 -2.38
C MET A 85 0.29 -4.10 -1.34
N GLN A 86 0.16 -3.06 -0.52
CA GLN A 86 -0.92 -3.00 0.47
C GLN A 86 -2.32 -2.98 -0.16
N ALA A 87 -2.47 -2.45 -1.38
CA ALA A 87 -3.74 -2.59 -2.10
C ALA A 87 -4.00 -4.05 -2.51
N GLU A 88 -2.99 -4.80 -2.96
CA GLU A 88 -3.11 -6.24 -3.22
C GLU A 88 -3.43 -7.01 -1.93
N GLU A 89 -2.70 -6.74 -0.85
CA GLU A 89 -2.94 -7.34 0.48
C GLU A 89 -4.33 -7.05 1.01
N CYS A 90 -4.93 -5.91 0.65
CA CYS A 90 -6.30 -5.49 1.01
C CYS A 90 -7.40 -6.02 0.05
N SER A 91 -7.06 -6.82 -0.97
CA SER A 91 -7.97 -7.17 -2.06
C SER A 91 -8.63 -5.94 -2.70
N HIS A 92 -7.86 -4.87 -2.89
CA HIS A 92 -8.30 -3.57 -3.35
C HIS A 92 -7.87 -3.30 -4.80
N ALA A 93 -8.76 -2.74 -5.61
CA ALA A 93 -8.58 -2.53 -7.05
C ALA A 93 -7.64 -1.36 -7.44
N GLY A 94 -6.90 -0.81 -6.47
CA GLY A 94 -6.00 0.33 -6.63
C GLY A 94 -6.69 1.69 -6.78
N LEU A 95 -5.92 2.73 -7.12
CA LEU A 95 -6.37 4.13 -7.06
C LEU A 95 -7.34 4.56 -8.17
N ASN A 96 -7.47 3.75 -9.23
CA ASN A 96 -8.28 4.10 -10.41
C ASN A 96 -9.77 3.73 -10.28
N CYS A 97 -10.16 3.04 -9.21
CA CYS A 97 -11.57 2.73 -8.97
C CYS A 97 -12.34 3.95 -8.42
N ASN A 98 -13.67 3.85 -8.36
CA ASN A 98 -14.47 4.94 -7.81
C ASN A 98 -14.16 5.14 -6.31
N TYR A 99 -13.99 4.03 -5.59
CA TYR A 99 -13.76 3.96 -4.14
C TYR A 99 -12.33 3.53 -3.84
N PHE A 100 -11.41 4.49 -3.89
CA PHE A 100 -9.97 4.27 -4.00
C PHE A 100 -9.24 4.06 -2.67
N CYS A 101 -9.93 4.21 -1.53
CA CYS A 101 -9.34 4.00 -0.22
C CYS A 101 -9.46 2.54 0.20
N ARG A 102 -8.36 1.96 0.66
CA ARG A 102 -8.31 0.58 1.17
C ARG A 102 -8.88 0.43 2.58
N THR A 103 -9.01 1.53 3.33
CA THR A 103 -9.48 1.51 4.72
C THR A 103 -10.98 1.81 4.84
N CYS A 104 -11.52 2.66 3.96
CA CYS A 104 -12.93 3.04 3.96
C CYS A 104 -13.50 3.15 2.54
N ASP A 105 -14.81 3.31 2.44
CA ASP A 105 -15.55 3.49 1.20
C ASP A 105 -15.59 4.95 0.70
N VAL A 106 -14.59 5.78 1.06
CA VAL A 106 -14.51 7.15 0.51
C VAL A 106 -14.26 7.09 -0.99
N GLY A 107 -14.97 7.91 -1.75
CA GLY A 107 -14.83 7.99 -3.19
C GLY A 107 -16.13 8.38 -3.91
N GLY A 108 -16.36 7.76 -5.05
CA GLY A 108 -17.46 8.05 -5.96
C GLY A 108 -16.98 8.14 -7.41
N THR A 109 -17.90 8.42 -8.32
CA THR A 109 -17.55 8.56 -9.74
C THR A 109 -16.52 9.68 -9.92
N LYS A 110 -15.80 9.65 -11.05
CA LYS A 110 -14.84 10.70 -11.38
C LYS A 110 -15.50 12.09 -11.41
N GLU A 111 -16.73 12.16 -11.93
CA GLU A 111 -17.53 13.38 -12.00
C GLU A 111 -17.89 13.88 -10.61
N TYR A 112 -18.32 12.99 -9.70
CA TYR A 112 -18.63 13.36 -8.32
C TYR A 112 -17.39 13.87 -7.59
N LYS A 113 -16.26 13.15 -7.66
CA LYS A 113 -15.00 13.55 -7.01
C LYS A 113 -14.44 14.88 -7.54
N ALA A 114 -14.81 15.29 -8.76
CA ALA A 114 -14.45 16.57 -9.34
C ALA A 114 -15.41 17.71 -8.96
N SER A 115 -16.58 17.42 -8.38
CA SER A 115 -17.49 18.43 -7.83
C SER A 115 -16.97 18.99 -6.51
N GLU A 116 -17.43 20.17 -6.11
CA GLU A 116 -17.06 20.76 -4.81
C GLU A 116 -17.45 19.85 -3.64
N GLU A 117 -18.65 19.28 -3.66
CA GLU A 117 -19.13 18.38 -2.61
C GLU A 117 -18.28 17.10 -2.54
N GLY A 118 -18.07 16.44 -3.67
CA GLY A 118 -17.29 15.20 -3.72
C GLY A 118 -15.80 15.42 -3.46
N TYR A 119 -15.23 16.56 -3.85
CA TYR A 119 -13.85 16.91 -3.47
C TYR A 119 -13.74 17.12 -1.96
N ASN A 120 -14.68 17.82 -1.33
CA ASN A 120 -14.64 18.00 0.13
C ASN A 120 -14.88 16.70 0.90
N SER A 121 -15.64 15.75 0.34
CA SER A 121 -15.90 14.47 0.99
C SER A 121 -14.66 13.57 1.07
N ILE A 122 -13.68 13.71 0.16
CA ILE A 122 -12.43 12.91 0.21
C ILE A 122 -11.56 13.22 1.44
N PHE A 123 -11.77 14.37 2.09
CA PHE A 123 -11.06 14.77 3.31
C PHE A 123 -11.73 14.25 4.59
N LYS A 124 -12.79 13.45 4.46
CA LYS A 124 -13.48 12.79 5.56
C LYS A 124 -13.43 11.28 5.34
N SER A 125 -13.22 10.53 6.42
CA SER A 125 -13.31 9.07 6.36
C SER A 125 -14.73 8.65 5.98
N GLY A 126 -14.83 7.70 5.04
CA GLY A 126 -16.07 6.99 4.75
C GLY A 126 -16.37 5.91 5.80
N ASN A 127 -17.31 5.03 5.49
CA ASN A 127 -17.55 3.83 6.27
C ASN A 127 -16.34 2.90 6.15
N LEU A 128 -15.89 2.37 7.29
CA LEU A 128 -14.75 1.46 7.32
C LEU A 128 -15.08 0.18 6.54
N ARG A 129 -14.10 -0.28 5.76
CA ARG A 129 -14.17 -1.60 5.11
C ARG A 129 -13.93 -2.67 6.16
N THR A 130 -14.56 -3.83 5.98
CA THR A 130 -14.33 -5.00 6.83
C THR A 130 -13.95 -6.20 5.97
N PRO A 131 -13.14 -7.14 6.48
CA PRO A 131 -12.79 -8.35 5.75
C PRO A 131 -14.00 -9.17 5.31
N GLU A 132 -15.06 -9.19 6.12
CA GLU A 132 -16.31 -9.89 5.82
C GLU A 132 -17.01 -9.26 4.61
N LYS A 133 -17.11 -7.93 4.58
CA LYS A 133 -17.72 -7.21 3.46
C LYS A 133 -16.91 -7.39 2.17
N THR A 134 -15.59 -7.36 2.28
CA THR A 134 -14.68 -7.61 1.14
C THR A 134 -14.86 -9.05 0.61
N THR A 135 -15.00 -10.02 1.50
CA THR A 135 -15.30 -11.43 1.16
C THR A 135 -16.62 -11.55 0.40
N GLU A 136 -17.69 -10.92 0.91
CA GLU A 136 -19.00 -10.89 0.23
C GLU A 136 -18.91 -10.26 -1.16
N ASP A 137 -18.17 -9.15 -1.30
CA ASP A 137 -18.01 -8.45 -2.58
C ASP A 137 -17.25 -9.33 -3.60
N ILE A 138 -16.24 -10.10 -3.17
CA ILE A 138 -15.54 -11.07 -4.01
C ILE A 138 -16.48 -12.22 -4.42
N GLN A 139 -17.25 -12.79 -3.49
CA GLN A 139 -18.24 -13.83 -3.80
C GLN A 139 -19.25 -13.34 -4.84
N HIS A 140 -19.77 -12.12 -4.68
CA HIS A 140 -20.69 -11.52 -5.65
C HIS A 140 -20.05 -11.30 -7.03
N GLN A 141 -18.75 -11.01 -7.11
CA GLN A 141 -18.03 -10.93 -8.40
C GLN A 141 -18.00 -12.30 -9.10
N PHE A 142 -17.79 -13.40 -8.37
CA PHE A 142 -17.84 -14.75 -8.93
C PHE A 142 -19.26 -15.12 -9.39
N GLU A 143 -20.29 -14.80 -8.61
CA GLU A 143 -21.67 -14.97 -9.07
C GLU A 143 -21.98 -14.17 -10.34
N ALA A 144 -21.43 -12.95 -10.44
CA ALA A 144 -21.58 -12.11 -11.63
C ALA A 144 -20.86 -12.71 -12.85
N ALA A 145 -19.70 -13.36 -12.66
CA ALA A 145 -18.96 -14.05 -13.70
C ALA A 145 -19.75 -15.21 -14.31
N MET A 146 -20.57 -15.89 -13.51
CA MET A 146 -21.44 -16.99 -13.98
C MET A 146 -22.64 -16.52 -14.83
N LYS A 147 -22.95 -15.21 -14.83
CA LYS A 147 -24.13 -14.64 -15.51
C LYS A 147 -23.80 -14.16 -16.93
N SER A 148 -24.82 -13.92 -17.76
CA SER A 148 -24.63 -13.27 -19.06
C SER A 148 -24.18 -11.81 -18.87
N GLY A 149 -23.37 -11.30 -19.80
CA GLY A 149 -22.77 -9.97 -19.67
C GLY A 149 -21.72 -9.88 -18.55
N ALA A 150 -21.10 -11.01 -18.20
CA ALA A 150 -20.15 -11.16 -17.10
C ALA A 150 -19.10 -10.05 -17.03
N THR A 151 -18.42 -9.73 -18.14
CA THR A 151 -17.38 -8.68 -18.17
C THR A 151 -17.85 -7.35 -17.64
N THR A 152 -18.99 -6.85 -18.15
CA THR A 152 -19.53 -5.55 -17.71
C THR A 152 -20.01 -5.61 -16.27
N LYS A 153 -20.60 -6.74 -15.84
CA LYS A 153 -21.09 -6.91 -14.46
C LYS A 153 -19.96 -6.96 -13.45
N VAL A 154 -18.91 -7.73 -13.72
CA VAL A 154 -17.70 -7.80 -12.88
C VAL A 154 -17.01 -6.44 -12.84
N GLN A 155 -16.79 -5.79 -14.00
CA GLN A 155 -16.19 -4.46 -14.04
C GLN A 155 -17.00 -3.42 -13.27
N SER A 156 -18.33 -3.47 -13.35
CA SER A 156 -19.22 -2.61 -12.59
C SER A 156 -19.13 -2.89 -11.10
N ALA A 157 -19.10 -4.16 -10.68
CA ALA A 157 -18.97 -4.55 -9.27
C ALA A 157 -17.64 -4.07 -8.67
N VAL A 158 -16.52 -4.29 -9.37
CA VAL A 158 -15.20 -3.79 -8.97
C VAL A 158 -15.20 -2.26 -8.90
N SER A 159 -15.82 -1.59 -9.88
CA SER A 159 -15.87 -0.12 -9.92
C SER A 159 -16.75 0.46 -8.80
N SER A 160 -17.86 -0.19 -8.43
CA SER A 160 -18.78 0.27 -7.39
C SER A 160 -18.34 -0.07 -5.97
N THR A 161 -17.41 -1.00 -5.79
CA THR A 161 -16.92 -1.42 -4.46
C THR A 161 -15.46 -1.03 -4.23
N GLY A 162 -14.66 -0.90 -5.30
CA GLY A 162 -13.20 -0.79 -5.21
C GLY A 162 -12.50 -2.10 -4.84
N ILE A 163 -13.21 -3.23 -4.78
CA ILE A 163 -12.66 -4.53 -4.37
C ILE A 163 -12.27 -5.37 -5.58
N ARG A 164 -11.07 -5.95 -5.54
CA ARG A 164 -10.57 -6.95 -6.50
C ARG A 164 -9.53 -7.82 -5.81
N ASP A 165 -9.79 -9.12 -5.76
CA ASP A 165 -8.82 -10.09 -5.26
C ASP A 165 -7.82 -10.46 -6.37
N SER A 166 -6.53 -10.17 -6.15
CA SER A 166 -5.45 -10.51 -7.09
C SER A 166 -5.14 -12.00 -7.13
N THR A 167 -5.34 -12.73 -6.02
CA THR A 167 -5.08 -14.16 -5.92
C THR A 167 -6.01 -14.98 -6.82
N LEU A 168 -7.26 -14.51 -6.97
CA LEU A 168 -8.31 -15.16 -7.74
C LEU A 168 -8.53 -14.54 -9.13
N ALA A 169 -7.77 -13.51 -9.51
CA ALA A 169 -8.00 -12.77 -10.75
C ALA A 169 -7.94 -13.65 -11.99
N SER A 170 -6.99 -14.59 -12.07
CA SER A 170 -6.82 -15.51 -13.20
C SER A 170 -7.98 -16.49 -13.35
N ILE A 171 -8.52 -16.99 -12.23
CA ILE A 171 -9.68 -17.88 -12.20
C ILE A 171 -10.91 -17.10 -12.68
N LEU A 172 -11.14 -15.91 -12.14
CA LEU A 172 -12.27 -15.06 -12.52
C LEU A 172 -12.23 -14.70 -14.00
N GLU A 173 -11.06 -14.32 -14.53
CA GLU A 173 -10.86 -14.02 -15.95
C GLU A 173 -11.12 -15.24 -16.85
N SER A 174 -10.66 -16.43 -16.44
CA SER A 174 -10.89 -17.69 -17.16
C SER A 174 -12.38 -18.01 -17.28
N LEU A 175 -13.14 -17.86 -16.18
CA LEU A 175 -14.58 -18.06 -16.16
C LEU A 175 -15.32 -17.06 -17.06
N VAL A 176 -14.93 -15.79 -17.02
CA VAL A 176 -15.51 -14.74 -17.88
C VAL A 176 -15.26 -15.06 -19.35
N GLU A 177 -14.06 -15.48 -19.73
CA GLU A 177 -13.71 -15.82 -21.12
C GLU A 177 -14.40 -17.11 -21.61
N LEU A 178 -14.43 -18.16 -20.79
CA LEU A 178 -15.20 -19.37 -21.12
C LEU A 178 -16.69 -19.02 -21.29
N GLY A 179 -17.23 -18.21 -20.39
CA GLY A 179 -18.61 -17.75 -20.44
C GLY A 179 -18.95 -16.93 -21.68
N LYS A 180 -17.98 -16.17 -22.24
CA LYS A 180 -18.15 -15.51 -23.55
C LYS A 180 -18.17 -16.51 -24.69
N LYS A 181 -17.24 -17.48 -24.69
CA LYS A 181 -17.12 -18.50 -25.74
C LYS A 181 -18.40 -19.34 -25.83
N LEU A 182 -18.91 -19.84 -24.71
CA LEU A 182 -20.10 -20.67 -24.64
C LEU A 182 -21.38 -19.95 -25.08
N ARG A 183 -21.45 -18.62 -24.90
CA ARG A 183 -22.61 -17.79 -25.25
C ARG A 183 -22.52 -17.18 -26.64
N LYS A 184 -21.36 -17.29 -27.31
CA LYS A 184 -21.16 -16.79 -28.67
C LYS A 184 -21.93 -17.70 -29.64
N ARG A 185 -22.86 -17.11 -30.40
CA ARG A 185 -23.58 -17.86 -31.45
C ARG A 185 -22.65 -18.12 -32.63
N GLY A 186 -22.55 -19.37 -33.05
CA GLY A 186 -22.09 -19.72 -34.40
C GLY A 186 -23.21 -19.41 -35.41
N ALA A 187 -22.86 -18.98 -36.62
CA ALA A 187 -23.84 -18.76 -37.67
C ALA A 187 -24.59 -20.09 -37.95
N GLY A 188 -25.91 -20.10 -37.71
CA GLY A 188 -26.77 -21.27 -37.95
C GLY A 188 -26.87 -22.31 -36.82
N LEU A 189 -26.18 -22.12 -35.69
CA LEU A 189 -26.31 -23.02 -34.53
C LEU A 189 -27.31 -22.48 -33.49
N PRO A 190 -28.16 -23.34 -32.89
CA PRO A 190 -29.02 -22.93 -31.78
C PRO A 190 -28.17 -22.46 -30.59
N ALA A 191 -28.66 -21.47 -29.85
CA ALA A 191 -27.97 -20.98 -28.67
C ALA A 191 -27.96 -22.07 -27.58
N THR A 192 -26.81 -22.30 -26.97
CA THR A 192 -26.68 -23.19 -25.81
C THR A 192 -27.65 -22.74 -24.72
N ALA A 193 -28.34 -23.69 -24.09
CA ALA A 193 -29.30 -23.39 -23.05
C ALA A 193 -28.59 -22.71 -21.86
N LYS A 194 -29.25 -21.74 -21.21
CA LYS A 194 -28.65 -20.98 -20.11
C LYS A 194 -28.19 -21.89 -18.96
N SER A 195 -28.98 -22.91 -18.63
CA SER A 195 -28.67 -23.90 -17.59
C SER A 195 -27.43 -24.72 -17.94
N GLU A 196 -27.26 -25.08 -19.20
CA GLU A 196 -26.13 -25.88 -19.67
C GLU A 196 -24.83 -25.06 -19.62
N VAL A 197 -24.89 -23.78 -20.03
CA VAL A 197 -23.74 -22.87 -19.88
C VAL A 197 -23.35 -22.69 -18.42
N THR A 198 -24.32 -22.55 -17.51
CA THR A 198 -24.05 -22.44 -16.08
C THR A 198 -23.38 -23.70 -15.54
N ALA A 199 -23.90 -24.90 -15.86
CA ALA A 199 -23.30 -26.16 -15.42
C ALA A 199 -21.86 -26.35 -15.93
N MET A 200 -21.56 -25.94 -17.17
CA MET A 200 -20.19 -25.99 -17.70
C MET A 200 -19.25 -25.02 -16.97
N LEU A 201 -19.74 -23.82 -16.60
CA LEU A 201 -18.95 -22.85 -15.84
C LEU A 201 -18.72 -23.29 -14.40
N GLU A 202 -19.72 -23.89 -13.75
CA GLU A 202 -19.58 -24.48 -12.41
C GLU A 202 -18.55 -25.60 -12.42
N LYS A 203 -18.59 -26.48 -13.43
CA LYS A 203 -17.58 -27.53 -13.61
C LYS A 203 -16.17 -26.98 -13.79
N GLU A 204 -15.99 -26.01 -14.68
CA GLU A 204 -14.68 -25.35 -14.87
C GLU A 204 -14.19 -24.71 -13.57
N PHE A 205 -15.09 -24.08 -12.82
CA PHE A 205 -14.75 -23.44 -11.55
C PHE A 205 -14.27 -24.44 -10.50
N GLU A 206 -14.95 -25.57 -10.36
CA GLU A 206 -14.52 -26.67 -9.47
C GLU A 206 -13.16 -27.24 -9.88
N GLU A 207 -12.92 -27.43 -11.19
CA GLU A 207 -11.63 -27.90 -11.72
C GLU A 207 -10.50 -26.90 -11.42
N LEU A 208 -10.74 -25.60 -11.58
CA LEU A 208 -9.76 -24.54 -11.29
C LEU A 208 -9.44 -24.42 -9.80
N LEU A 209 -10.40 -24.67 -8.91
CA LEU A 209 -10.19 -24.64 -7.46
C LEU A 209 -9.46 -25.89 -6.92
N GLN A 210 -9.31 -26.96 -7.72
CA GLN A 210 -8.56 -28.17 -7.35
C GLN A 210 -8.98 -28.77 -5.99
N GLY A 211 -10.28 -28.70 -5.67
CA GLY A 211 -10.85 -29.22 -4.42
C GLY A 211 -10.82 -28.26 -3.23
N ALA A 212 -10.26 -27.05 -3.38
CA ALA A 212 -10.44 -25.96 -2.40
C ALA A 212 -11.83 -25.35 -2.51
N THR A 213 -12.35 -24.75 -1.43
CA THR A 213 -13.52 -23.88 -1.54
C THR A 213 -13.11 -22.50 -2.06
N LEU A 214 -14.07 -21.70 -2.53
CA LEU A 214 -13.79 -20.31 -2.91
C LEU A 214 -13.17 -19.52 -1.75
N ASN A 215 -13.66 -19.71 -0.52
CA ASN A 215 -13.13 -19.01 0.65
C ASN A 215 -11.69 -19.42 0.97
N ASP A 216 -11.32 -20.69 0.77
CA ASP A 216 -9.95 -21.17 0.98
C ASP A 216 -8.97 -20.61 -0.06
N ALA A 217 -9.47 -20.28 -1.25
CA ALA A 217 -8.69 -19.78 -2.37
C ALA A 217 -8.62 -18.24 -2.43
N MET A 218 -9.48 -17.53 -1.70
CA MET A 218 -9.41 -16.07 -1.54
C MET A 218 -8.14 -15.63 -0.83
N ASN A 219 -7.85 -14.34 -0.91
CA ASN A 219 -6.80 -13.71 -0.12
C ASN A 219 -6.89 -14.11 1.36
N LEU A 220 -5.91 -14.89 1.83
CA LEU A 220 -5.86 -15.47 3.18
C LEU A 220 -5.88 -14.42 4.28
N LEU A 221 -5.45 -13.18 3.99
CA LEU A 221 -5.46 -12.07 4.95
C LEU A 221 -6.88 -11.68 5.37
N LEU A 222 -7.90 -11.97 4.54
CA LEU A 222 -9.31 -11.70 4.88
C LEU A 222 -9.81 -12.53 6.06
N GLY A 223 -9.21 -13.71 6.29
CA GLY A 223 -9.58 -14.62 7.38
C GLY A 223 -8.54 -14.71 8.50
N MET A 224 -7.49 -13.87 8.47
CA MET A 224 -6.39 -13.97 9.42
C MET A 224 -6.80 -13.43 10.79
N ASN A 225 -6.75 -14.29 11.82
CA ASN A 225 -7.07 -13.88 13.18
C ASN A 225 -6.07 -12.85 13.71
N GLY A 226 -6.58 -11.81 14.36
CA GLY A 226 -5.77 -10.78 15.03
C GLY A 226 -5.24 -9.67 14.12
N ILE A 227 -5.54 -9.71 12.82
CA ILE A 227 -5.20 -8.67 11.86
C ILE A 227 -6.44 -8.30 11.04
N ASN A 228 -6.75 -7.02 10.96
CA ASN A 228 -7.68 -6.48 9.99
C ASN A 228 -6.90 -5.76 8.90
N MET A 229 -6.76 -6.38 7.73
CA MET A 229 -6.01 -5.81 6.60
C MET A 229 -6.44 -4.38 6.21
N HIS A 230 -7.68 -3.96 6.45
CA HIS A 230 -8.12 -2.59 6.13
C HIS A 230 -7.66 -1.55 7.15
N LEU A 231 -7.35 -1.95 8.39
CA LEU A 231 -6.92 -1.08 9.49
C LEU A 231 -5.42 -1.22 9.80
N ASP A 232 -4.89 -2.42 9.61
CA ASP A 232 -3.53 -2.83 9.98
C ASP A 232 -2.59 -2.87 8.76
N THR A 233 -2.91 -2.10 7.71
CA THR A 233 -2.01 -1.81 6.57
C THR A 233 -1.70 -0.30 6.53
N PRO A 234 -0.83 0.20 7.43
CA PRO A 234 -0.58 1.62 7.57
C PRO A 234 -0.11 2.25 6.27
N THR A 235 -0.71 3.39 5.91
CA THR A 235 -0.43 4.05 4.64
C THR A 235 1.00 4.53 4.53
N GLU A 236 1.69 4.05 3.49
CA GLU A 236 3.03 4.50 3.18
C GLU A 236 2.97 5.95 2.68
N ILE A 237 3.45 6.88 3.52
CA ILE A 237 3.32 8.32 3.32
C ILE A 237 4.20 8.82 2.17
N LEU A 238 5.39 8.23 1.97
CA LEU A 238 6.37 8.69 0.97
C LEU A 238 5.84 8.57 -0.46
N HIS A 239 5.07 7.53 -0.76
CA HIS A 239 4.42 7.25 -2.03
C HIS A 239 2.98 7.78 -2.08
N THR A 240 2.43 8.27 -0.96
CA THR A 240 1.11 8.93 -0.92
C THR A 240 1.22 10.41 -1.23
N ILE A 241 2.28 11.06 -0.74
CA ILE A 241 2.47 12.50 -0.94
C ILE A 241 3.32 12.72 -2.17
N LEU A 242 2.64 13.05 -3.26
CA LEU A 242 3.28 13.41 -4.51
C LEU A 242 4.30 14.53 -4.25
N LEU A 243 5.56 14.27 -4.60
CA LEU A 243 6.64 15.26 -4.60
C LEU A 243 6.31 16.51 -5.44
N GLY A 244 5.24 16.47 -6.25
CA GLY A 244 4.65 17.63 -6.90
C GLY A 244 4.29 18.75 -5.92
N VAL A 245 3.76 18.44 -4.73
CA VAL A 245 3.47 19.44 -3.69
C VAL A 245 4.76 20.14 -3.27
N VAL A 246 5.82 19.37 -2.99
CA VAL A 246 7.16 19.90 -2.67
C VAL A 246 7.69 20.78 -3.81
N LYS A 247 7.48 20.39 -5.07
CA LYS A 247 7.87 21.18 -6.25
C LYS A 247 7.17 22.54 -6.29
N TYR A 248 5.88 22.62 -5.95
CA TYR A 248 5.16 23.90 -5.90
C TYR A 248 5.65 24.80 -4.76
N PHE A 249 5.86 24.25 -3.56
CA PHE A 249 6.45 25.00 -2.45
C PHE A 249 7.87 25.47 -2.77
N TRP A 250 8.67 24.63 -3.42
CA TRP A 250 9.99 25.01 -3.91
C TRP A 250 9.92 26.16 -4.92
N GLY A 251 9.05 26.06 -5.93
CA GLY A 251 8.85 27.12 -6.91
C GLY A 251 8.44 28.45 -6.28
N GLN A 252 7.49 28.40 -5.33
CA GLN A 252 7.07 29.58 -4.58
C GLN A 252 8.19 30.16 -3.73
N SER A 253 8.97 29.31 -3.05
CA SER A 253 10.11 29.73 -2.22
C SER A 253 11.18 30.40 -3.07
N VAL A 254 11.56 29.79 -4.19
CA VAL A 254 12.52 30.36 -5.16
C VAL A 254 12.06 31.72 -5.67
N PHE A 255 10.80 31.83 -6.09
CA PHE A 255 10.25 33.11 -6.55
C PHE A 255 10.39 34.22 -5.51
N LEU A 256 10.10 33.91 -4.24
CA LEU A 256 10.22 34.86 -3.14
C LEU A 256 11.67 35.21 -2.83
N LEU A 257 12.55 34.21 -2.80
CA LEU A 257 13.99 34.38 -2.60
C LEU A 257 14.61 35.25 -3.70
N GLU A 258 14.24 35.06 -4.96
CA GLU A 258 14.72 35.87 -6.08
C GLU A 258 14.20 37.30 -6.00
N LYS A 259 12.90 37.48 -5.71
CA LYS A 259 12.29 38.80 -5.53
C LYS A 259 12.96 39.59 -4.42
N ALA A 260 13.33 38.93 -3.31
CA ALA A 260 14.03 39.52 -2.17
C ALA A 260 15.56 39.56 -2.34
N LYS A 261 16.11 38.99 -3.43
CA LYS A 261 17.56 38.83 -3.69
C LYS A 261 18.30 37.99 -2.63
N PHE A 262 17.60 37.08 -1.95
CA PHE A 262 18.13 36.20 -0.90
C PHE A 262 18.55 34.80 -1.37
N LEU A 263 18.52 34.52 -2.68
CA LEU A 263 18.92 33.22 -3.20
C LEU A 263 20.37 32.83 -2.81
N HIS A 264 21.28 33.80 -2.76
CA HIS A 264 22.67 33.58 -2.32
C HIS A 264 22.78 33.24 -0.83
N ILE A 265 21.89 33.80 0.01
CA ILE A 265 21.80 33.49 1.44
C ILE A 265 21.29 32.06 1.59
N PHE A 266 20.21 31.70 0.88
CA PHE A 266 19.70 30.34 0.84
C PHE A 266 20.79 29.33 0.43
N GLN A 267 21.56 29.63 -0.62
CA GLN A 267 22.66 28.77 -1.07
C GLN A 267 23.71 28.57 0.04
N SER A 268 24.08 29.65 0.74
CA SER A 268 25.04 29.59 1.85
C SER A 268 24.51 28.78 3.03
N CYS A 269 23.23 28.98 3.39
CA CYS A 269 22.56 28.19 4.42
C CYS A 269 22.54 26.70 4.04
N LEU A 270 22.20 26.38 2.79
CA LEU A 270 22.15 25.01 2.32
C LEU A 270 23.52 24.32 2.33
N GLU A 271 24.59 25.04 2.02
CA GLU A 271 25.95 24.51 2.12
C GLU A 271 26.40 24.28 3.56
N SER A 272 25.86 25.06 4.50
CA SER A 272 26.18 24.97 5.94
C SER A 272 25.44 23.86 6.68
N VAL A 273 24.41 23.27 6.08
CA VAL A 273 23.64 22.18 6.71
C VAL A 273 24.52 20.95 6.87
N ASP A 274 24.50 20.37 8.07
CA ASP A 274 25.10 19.07 8.30
C ASP A 274 24.37 18.01 7.47
N LYS A 275 25.15 17.31 6.65
CA LYS A 275 24.64 16.30 5.71
C LYS A 275 24.71 14.91 6.34
N ASP A 276 25.36 14.77 7.49
CA ASP A 276 25.48 13.53 8.23
C ASP A 276 24.10 13.16 8.82
N GLY A 277 23.48 12.13 8.23
CA GLY A 277 22.12 11.67 8.59
C GLY A 277 21.07 11.88 7.50
N LEU A 278 21.38 12.61 6.43
CA LEU A 278 20.52 12.66 5.25
C LEU A 278 20.77 11.41 4.39
N ASN A 279 19.81 10.50 4.31
CA ASN A 279 19.84 9.29 3.46
C ASN A 279 19.73 9.62 1.94
N ALA A 280 20.42 10.67 1.46
CA ALA A 280 20.28 11.17 0.11
C ALA A 280 21.62 11.53 -0.54
N PRO A 281 21.79 11.31 -1.86
CA PRO A 281 22.99 11.70 -2.59
C PRO A 281 23.13 13.23 -2.59
N SER A 282 24.29 13.70 -2.09
CA SER A 282 24.77 15.09 -2.02
C SER A 282 23.78 16.20 -2.37
N LEU A 283 23.25 16.87 -1.34
CA LEU A 283 22.67 18.22 -1.43
C LEU A 283 23.77 19.22 -1.81
N ASN A 284 24.08 19.30 -3.09
CA ASN A 284 25.00 20.27 -3.65
C ASN A 284 24.26 21.61 -3.83
N ALA A 285 24.60 22.61 -3.02
CA ALA A 285 23.86 23.87 -3.00
C ALA A 285 23.95 24.63 -4.32
N ASP A 286 25.12 24.60 -4.96
CA ASP A 286 25.36 25.22 -6.27
C ASP A 286 24.46 24.63 -7.35
N TYR A 287 24.42 23.29 -7.44
CA TYR A 287 23.55 22.59 -8.38
C TYR A 287 22.07 22.90 -8.15
N ILE A 288 21.62 22.86 -6.89
CA ILE A 288 20.22 23.15 -6.53
C ILE A 288 19.83 24.57 -6.95
N CYS A 289 20.68 25.55 -6.70
CA CYS A 289 20.41 26.95 -7.03
C CYS A 289 20.54 27.22 -8.53
N HIS A 290 21.50 26.59 -9.22
CA HIS A 290 21.69 26.73 -10.66
C HIS A 290 20.54 26.09 -11.46
N TYR A 291 20.13 24.88 -11.08
CA TYR A 291 19.09 24.10 -11.76
C TYR A 291 17.72 24.16 -11.06
N LYS A 292 17.44 25.23 -10.30
CA LYS A 292 16.22 25.40 -9.50
C LYS A 292 14.90 25.13 -10.23
N GLY A 293 14.84 25.32 -11.55
CA GLY A 293 13.65 25.03 -12.37
C GLY A 293 13.55 23.59 -12.91
N SER A 294 14.62 22.80 -12.84
CA SER A 294 14.75 21.48 -13.50
C SER A 294 15.14 20.37 -12.52
N LEU A 295 14.82 20.54 -11.24
CA LEU A 295 15.09 19.52 -10.22
C LEU A 295 14.20 18.28 -10.43
N ILE A 296 14.72 17.12 -10.04
CA ILE A 296 14.04 15.82 -10.09
C ILE A 296 13.66 15.35 -8.68
N GLY A 297 12.88 14.26 -8.60
CA GLY A 297 12.30 13.77 -7.34
C GLY A 297 13.31 13.61 -6.18
N LYS A 298 14.51 13.08 -6.44
CA LYS A 298 15.55 12.93 -5.41
C LYS A 298 15.98 14.26 -4.78
N HIS A 299 16.04 15.33 -5.57
CA HIS A 299 16.38 16.67 -5.08
C HIS A 299 15.25 17.22 -4.21
N PHE A 300 13.99 17.07 -4.65
CA PHE A 300 12.84 17.52 -3.86
C PHE A 300 12.70 16.75 -2.55
N LYS A 301 12.92 15.44 -2.54
CA LYS A 301 12.93 14.63 -1.31
C LYS A 301 13.96 15.17 -0.31
N SER A 302 15.18 15.44 -0.77
CA SER A 302 16.26 15.96 0.07
C SER A 302 15.98 17.38 0.55
N LEU A 303 15.49 18.26 -0.33
CA LEU A 303 15.08 19.62 0.04
C LEU A 303 13.97 19.61 1.07
N ALA A 304 12.94 18.76 0.92
CA ALA A 304 11.83 18.71 1.86
C ALA A 304 12.26 18.43 3.31
N GLN A 305 13.37 17.70 3.52
CA GLN A 305 13.90 17.37 4.84
C GLN A 305 14.55 18.57 5.56
N VAL A 306 15.04 19.56 4.81
CA VAL A 306 15.83 20.68 5.37
C VAL A 306 15.19 22.05 5.09
N MET A 307 14.24 22.12 4.16
CA MET A 307 13.70 23.38 3.62
C MET A 307 13.23 24.35 4.70
N PRO A 308 12.49 23.93 5.75
CA PRO A 308 12.01 24.87 6.76
C PRO A 308 13.11 25.64 7.47
N PHE A 309 14.24 24.99 7.74
CA PHE A 309 15.39 25.60 8.39
C PHE A 309 16.15 26.56 7.47
N LEU A 310 16.10 26.29 6.17
CA LEU A 310 16.79 27.10 5.16
C LEU A 310 16.05 28.39 4.79
N VAL A 311 14.73 28.43 4.98
CA VAL A 311 13.90 29.57 4.57
C VAL A 311 13.21 30.30 5.70
N TYR A 312 13.40 29.88 6.96
CA TYR A 312 12.72 30.39 8.15
C TYR A 312 12.64 31.93 8.24
N ASP A 313 13.72 32.63 7.90
CA ASP A 313 13.78 34.11 7.88
C ASP A 313 13.90 34.73 6.48
N LEU A 314 13.76 33.92 5.43
CA LEU A 314 13.97 34.35 4.04
C LEU A 314 12.66 34.48 3.24
N VAL A 315 11.57 33.87 3.73
CA VAL A 315 10.25 33.90 3.08
C VAL A 315 9.16 34.15 4.13
N PRO A 316 7.93 34.56 3.74
CA PRO A 316 6.83 34.76 4.68
C PRO A 316 6.53 33.50 5.50
N GLN A 317 6.12 33.68 6.75
CA GLN A 317 5.83 32.60 7.70
C GLN A 317 4.83 31.55 7.15
N THR A 318 3.88 31.96 6.31
CA THR A 318 2.92 31.04 5.66
C THR A 318 3.60 30.01 4.76
N VAL A 319 4.69 30.39 4.08
CA VAL A 319 5.48 29.49 3.25
C VAL A 319 6.34 28.58 4.12
N VAL A 320 6.95 29.12 5.18
CA VAL A 320 7.70 28.33 6.18
C VAL A 320 6.80 27.25 6.80
N ASN A 321 5.58 27.62 7.21
CA ASN A 321 4.59 26.68 7.75
C ASN A 321 4.23 25.60 6.72
N GLY A 322 4.05 25.97 5.45
CA GLY A 322 3.83 24.99 4.38
C GLY A 322 5.02 24.03 4.20
N CYS A 323 6.24 24.53 4.27
CA CYS A 323 7.44 23.70 4.25
C CYS A 323 7.52 22.78 5.48
N LEU A 324 7.17 23.24 6.69
CA LEU A 324 7.16 22.45 7.92
C LEU A 324 6.19 21.26 7.84
N HIS A 325 5.00 21.48 7.29
CA HIS A 325 4.04 20.39 7.06
C HIS A 325 4.63 19.34 6.13
N ASN A 326 5.28 19.75 5.04
CA ASN A 326 5.97 18.82 4.13
C ASN A 326 7.18 18.15 4.81
N GLN A 327 7.93 18.82 5.66
CA GLN A 327 9.08 18.22 6.33
C GLN A 327 8.65 17.08 7.25
N ALA A 328 7.56 17.22 8.01
CA ALA A 328 7.02 16.15 8.85
C ALA A 328 6.65 14.89 8.04
N ILE A 329 6.42 15.02 6.74
CA ILE A 329 6.10 13.92 5.83
C ILE A 329 7.37 13.20 5.36
N PHE A 330 8.45 13.94 5.11
CA PHE A 330 9.68 13.43 4.48
C PHE A 330 10.84 13.23 5.47
N SER A 331 10.67 13.61 6.74
CA SER A 331 11.66 13.39 7.78
C SER A 331 11.74 11.90 8.15
N PRO A 332 12.93 11.33 8.36
CA PRO A 332 13.10 9.98 8.89
C PRO A 332 12.51 9.77 10.30
N VAL A 333 12.00 10.84 10.93
CA VAL A 333 11.67 10.93 12.36
C VAL A 333 10.15 10.87 12.65
N THR A 334 9.29 10.83 11.62
CA THR A 334 7.84 11.02 11.83
C THR A 334 6.94 9.88 11.35
N SER A 335 7.46 8.67 11.13
CA SER A 335 6.62 7.46 11.17
C SER A 335 6.68 6.83 12.57
N MET A 336 5.65 7.11 13.37
CA MET A 336 5.27 6.47 14.64
C MET A 336 6.19 6.70 15.86
N SER A 337 6.11 7.88 16.44
CA SER A 337 6.21 8.04 17.90
C SER A 337 4.81 8.26 18.48
N GLN A 338 4.05 7.18 18.71
CA GLN A 338 3.05 7.22 19.77
C GLN A 338 3.79 6.89 21.07
N SER A 339 4.08 7.93 21.84
CA SER A 339 4.46 7.79 23.25
C SER A 339 3.32 7.14 24.02
N PRO A 340 3.59 6.18 24.92
CA PRO A 340 2.57 5.56 25.76
C PRO A 340 2.08 6.57 26.80
N GLN A 341 0.77 6.71 26.92
CA GLN A 341 0.10 7.10 28.17
C GLN A 341 -0.69 5.92 28.68
#